data_AF-A0A928KCE1-F1
#
_entry.id   AF-A0A928KCE1-F1
#
_cell.length_a   1.000
_cell.length_b   1.000
_cell.length_c   1.000
_cell.angle_alpha   90.00
_cell.angle_beta   90.00
_cell.angle_gamma   90.00
#
_symmetry.space_group_name_H-M   'P 1'
#
loop_
_entity.id
_entity.type
_entity.pdbx_description
1 polymer ?
#
loop_
_entity_poly.entity_id
_entity_poly.type
_entity_poly.pdbx_seq_one_letter_code
_entity_poly.pdbx_strand_id
1 'polypeptide(L)'
;MFRKSMVFLLVLTMLLGLPSVAYAEECVPEREGYVLDFSTEFNDGNLNTEYWLPQYLPHCTANTAGSTARYKVENGYLNLYITKDSPDYFGGQPGSADPDNLLWIANGIQTWEKNHLHPGGAQQREVEPYEGYATQYGYFEIRMKMPDTGGGGYASWWLIGAQDDTDGTGSVQNGEIDVLETFFKSPGVFEPKIHAWDDPDLDEWASRVELDGDPSDYVNEFHTYAMDWRPEGITFYVDGKEVAQTMESPQYRMCMILSMYINSDFSGWDEPENNYPIEWLIDYVRVYKDKNGYDESNRLTEFERFIKDICDSLTAFWHRVLSFFQDLCPQCRQFFERLLSKIPALYRTANSNLLN
;
A
#
# COMPACT_ATOMS: atom_id res chain seq x y z
N MET A 1 17.72 35.91 -81.89
CA MET A 1 17.14 34.57 -81.67
C MET A 1 17.78 33.99 -80.40
N PHE A 2 17.01 33.28 -79.59
CA PHE A 2 17.34 32.68 -78.28
C PHE A 2 17.21 33.54 -77.01
N ARG A 3 16.00 33.46 -76.42
CA ARG A 3 15.75 33.44 -74.97
C ARG A 3 16.62 32.37 -74.30
N LYS A 4 17.20 32.66 -73.13
CA LYS A 4 17.41 31.66 -72.06
C LYS A 4 17.13 32.27 -70.70
N SER A 5 16.38 31.50 -69.92
CA SER A 5 15.69 31.86 -68.69
C SER A 5 16.57 31.68 -67.45
N MET A 6 16.20 32.43 -66.42
CA MET A 6 16.50 32.23 -65.00
C MET A 6 16.45 30.76 -64.58
N VAL A 7 17.42 30.34 -63.76
CA VAL A 7 17.26 29.23 -62.81
C VAL A 7 17.73 29.74 -61.44
N PHE A 8 16.76 29.88 -60.53
CA PHE A 8 16.97 30.11 -59.11
C PHE A 8 17.21 28.74 -58.46
N LEU A 9 18.32 28.56 -57.75
CA LEU A 9 18.61 27.35 -57.00
C LEU A 9 17.88 27.43 -55.66
N LEU A 10 16.80 26.66 -55.50
CA LEU A 10 16.09 26.51 -54.24
C LEU A 10 16.77 25.38 -53.44
N VAL A 11 17.45 25.73 -52.35
CA VAL A 11 18.00 24.75 -51.41
C VAL A 11 16.86 24.34 -50.47
N LEU A 12 16.39 23.10 -50.61
CA LEU A 12 15.40 22.49 -49.73
C LEU A 12 16.13 21.88 -48.52
N THR A 13 16.14 22.56 -47.39
CA THR A 13 16.54 21.98 -46.10
C THR A 13 15.39 21.13 -45.56
N MET A 14 15.51 19.80 -45.66
CA MET A 14 14.69 18.88 -44.87
C MET A 14 15.09 19.02 -43.39
N LEU A 15 14.26 19.74 -42.62
CA LEU A 15 14.26 19.63 -41.16
C LEU A 15 13.63 18.28 -40.79
N LEU A 16 14.48 17.30 -40.49
CA LEU A 16 14.06 16.13 -39.72
C LEU A 16 13.73 16.63 -38.32
N GLY A 17 12.43 16.75 -38.02
CA GLY A 17 11.94 16.98 -36.67
C GLY A 17 12.24 15.73 -35.84
N LEU A 18 13.36 15.76 -35.12
CA LEU A 18 13.54 14.89 -33.96
C LEU A 18 12.46 15.28 -32.95
N PRO A 19 11.64 14.35 -32.43
CA PRO A 19 10.76 14.68 -31.33
C PRO A 19 11.64 15.15 -30.17
N SER A 20 11.51 16.43 -29.83
CA SER A 20 12.02 16.91 -28.56
C SER A 20 11.19 16.22 -27.49
N VAL A 21 11.76 15.20 -26.85
CA VAL A 21 11.26 14.71 -25.57
C VAL A 21 11.52 15.85 -24.60
N ALA A 22 10.53 16.73 -24.46
CA ALA A 22 10.47 17.62 -23.33
C ALA A 22 10.19 16.72 -22.13
N TYR A 23 11.23 16.39 -21.37
CA TYR A 23 11.06 15.97 -19.98
C TYR A 23 10.53 17.20 -19.25
N ALA A 24 9.21 17.37 -19.24
CA ALA A 24 8.60 18.13 -18.18
C ALA A 24 8.96 17.38 -16.89
N GLU A 25 9.51 18.09 -15.90
CA GLU A 25 9.33 17.65 -14.52
C GLU A 25 7.81 17.54 -14.36
N GLU A 26 7.26 16.33 -14.42
CA GLU A 26 5.89 16.10 -13.98
C GLU A 26 5.91 16.37 -12.48
N CYS A 27 5.55 17.60 -12.09
CA CYS A 27 5.27 17.90 -10.70
C CYS A 27 4.19 16.90 -10.25
N VAL A 28 4.52 16.14 -9.20
CA VAL A 28 3.57 15.25 -8.54
C VAL A 28 2.29 16.05 -8.28
N PRO A 29 1.13 15.65 -8.85
CA PRO A 29 -0.06 16.46 -8.82
C PRO A 29 -0.52 16.69 -7.40
N GLU A 30 -0.89 17.94 -7.10
CA GLU A 30 -1.56 18.29 -5.86
C GLU A 30 -2.91 17.57 -5.79
N ARG A 31 -3.24 17.07 -4.60
CA ARG A 31 -4.56 16.51 -4.30
C ARG A 31 -5.29 17.44 -3.34
N GLU A 32 -6.48 17.90 -3.73
CA GLU A 32 -7.28 18.82 -2.90
C GLU A 32 -7.57 18.18 -1.53
N GLY A 33 -7.33 18.91 -0.44
CA GLY A 33 -7.47 18.37 0.91
C GLY A 33 -6.30 17.53 1.43
N TYR A 34 -5.30 17.22 0.60
CA TYR A 34 -4.20 16.32 0.98
C TYR A 34 -2.78 16.91 0.75
N VAL A 35 -1.81 16.48 1.56
CA VAL A 35 -0.38 16.76 1.39
C VAL A 35 0.33 15.49 0.93
N LEU A 36 1.25 15.60 -0.04
CA LEU A 36 2.09 14.48 -0.44
C LEU A 36 3.02 14.07 0.71
N ASP A 37 3.04 12.79 1.03
CA ASP A 37 3.88 12.19 2.09
C ASP A 37 4.97 11.29 1.52
N PHE A 38 4.64 10.54 0.47
CA PHE A 38 5.57 9.68 -0.25
C PHE A 38 5.21 9.61 -1.74
N SER A 39 6.23 9.51 -2.59
CA SER A 39 6.06 9.24 -4.01
C SER A 39 7.26 8.51 -4.59
N THR A 40 7.00 7.58 -5.51
CA THR A 40 7.98 7.08 -6.47
C THR A 40 7.41 7.23 -7.87
N GLU A 41 8.10 7.97 -8.73
CA GLU A 41 7.67 8.32 -10.09
C GLU A 41 8.48 7.57 -11.17
N PHE A 42 9.45 6.75 -10.75
CA PHE A 42 10.27 5.89 -11.63
C PHE A 42 10.95 6.59 -12.84
N ASN A 43 11.16 7.91 -12.76
CA ASN A 43 11.75 8.72 -13.82
C ASN A 43 13.29 8.72 -13.85
N ASP A 44 13.94 8.33 -12.74
CA ASP A 44 15.40 8.45 -12.57
C ASP A 44 16.21 7.29 -13.19
N GLY A 45 15.53 6.35 -13.86
CA GLY A 45 16.15 5.20 -14.53
C GLY A 45 16.73 4.14 -13.59
N ASN A 46 16.51 4.24 -12.28
CA ASN A 46 16.92 3.26 -11.29
C ASN A 46 15.85 3.11 -10.20
N LEU A 47 15.80 1.96 -9.55
CA LEU A 47 14.97 1.77 -8.37
C LEU A 47 15.63 2.49 -7.18
N ASN A 48 14.88 3.34 -6.47
CA ASN A 48 15.37 3.98 -5.27
C ASN A 48 15.40 2.96 -4.11
N THR A 49 16.59 2.42 -3.84
CA THR A 49 16.84 1.44 -2.78
C THR A 49 16.97 2.04 -1.38
N GLU A 50 16.70 3.33 -1.21
CA GLU A 50 16.39 3.89 0.12
C GLU A 50 14.95 3.57 0.52
N TYR A 51 14.05 3.40 -0.47
CA TYR A 51 12.63 3.11 -0.22
C TYR A 51 12.23 1.69 -0.55
N TRP A 52 12.79 1.08 -1.60
CA TRP A 52 12.39 -0.24 -2.07
C TRP A 52 13.50 -1.28 -1.94
N LEU A 53 13.24 -2.31 -1.15
CA LEU A 53 14.02 -3.54 -1.12
C LEU A 53 13.69 -4.34 -2.40
N PRO A 54 14.66 -4.65 -3.27
CA PRO A 54 14.43 -5.43 -4.48
C PRO A 54 14.34 -6.94 -4.20
N GLN A 55 13.57 -7.32 -3.19
CA GLN A 55 13.29 -8.69 -2.83
C GLN A 55 11.83 -8.83 -2.41
N TYR A 56 11.30 -10.03 -2.60
CA TYR A 56 9.99 -10.44 -2.13
C TYR A 56 10.14 -11.36 -0.91
N LEU A 57 9.62 -10.92 0.24
CA LEU A 57 9.59 -11.58 1.55
C LEU A 57 10.79 -12.51 1.79
N PRO A 58 12.05 -12.01 1.74
CA PRO A 58 13.23 -12.87 1.89
C PRO A 58 13.26 -13.66 3.21
N HIS A 59 12.52 -13.25 4.25
CA HIS A 59 12.35 -14.02 5.49
C HIS A 59 11.48 -15.29 5.32
N CYS A 60 10.73 -15.39 4.23
CA CYS A 60 9.85 -16.52 3.89
C CYS A 60 10.50 -17.58 2.99
N THR A 61 11.78 -17.43 2.61
CA THR A 61 12.47 -18.43 1.77
C THR A 61 13.97 -18.55 2.02
N ALA A 62 14.46 -19.79 1.97
CA ALA A 62 15.89 -20.07 1.93
C ALA A 62 16.57 -19.61 0.61
N ASN A 63 15.80 -19.54 -0.49
CA ASN A 63 16.33 -19.34 -1.84
C ASN A 63 16.39 -17.85 -2.23
N THR A 64 17.54 -17.22 -2.02
CA THR A 64 17.77 -15.82 -2.39
C THR A 64 17.55 -15.53 -3.88
N ALA A 65 17.83 -16.48 -4.78
CA ALA A 65 17.57 -16.28 -6.20
C ALA A 65 16.06 -16.14 -6.46
N GLY A 66 15.26 -16.96 -5.78
CA GLY A 66 13.79 -16.95 -5.83
C GLY A 66 13.17 -15.66 -5.31
N SER A 67 13.71 -15.09 -4.23
CA SER A 67 13.19 -13.84 -3.67
C SER A 67 13.74 -12.57 -4.34
N THR A 68 14.82 -12.64 -5.13
CA THR A 68 15.41 -11.44 -5.73
C THR A 68 14.59 -10.93 -6.92
N ALA A 69 14.21 -9.65 -6.86
CA ALA A 69 13.38 -9.04 -7.88
C ALA A 69 14.08 -8.95 -9.25
N ARG A 70 13.34 -9.27 -10.30
CA ARG A 70 13.66 -8.96 -11.71
C ARG A 70 12.85 -7.74 -12.12
N TYR A 71 13.55 -6.64 -12.41
CA TYR A 71 12.91 -5.38 -12.78
C TYR A 71 13.75 -4.55 -13.74
N LYS A 72 13.09 -3.60 -14.40
CA LYS A 72 13.72 -2.47 -15.11
C LYS A 72 13.04 -1.19 -14.69
N VAL A 73 13.81 -0.10 -14.61
CA VAL A 73 13.26 1.26 -14.49
C VAL A 73 13.68 2.00 -15.74
N GLU A 74 12.75 2.15 -16.68
CA GLU A 74 13.02 2.77 -17.98
C GLU A 74 11.75 3.43 -18.51
N ASN A 75 11.92 4.48 -19.32
CA ASN A 75 10.80 5.21 -19.95
C ASN A 75 9.73 5.76 -18.96
N GLY A 76 10.12 6.06 -17.73
CA GLY A 76 9.24 6.63 -16.71
C GLY A 76 8.39 5.61 -15.95
N TYR A 77 8.69 4.31 -16.04
CA TYR A 77 7.97 3.28 -15.29
C TYR A 77 8.90 2.21 -14.72
N LEU A 78 8.46 1.59 -13.62
CA LEU A 78 8.97 0.32 -13.13
C LEU A 78 8.30 -0.81 -13.91
N ASN A 79 9.09 -1.70 -14.48
CA ASN A 79 8.64 -2.95 -15.08
C ASN A 79 9.10 -4.12 -14.20
N LEU A 80 8.19 -4.74 -13.44
CA LEU A 80 8.42 -6.01 -12.78
C LEU A 80 8.11 -7.12 -13.77
N TYR A 81 9.07 -8.02 -14.03
CA TYR A 81 8.89 -9.03 -15.06
C TYR A 81 9.29 -10.44 -14.62
N ILE A 82 8.56 -11.43 -15.14
CA ILE A 82 8.86 -12.85 -14.98
C ILE A 82 9.19 -13.44 -16.35
N THR A 83 10.25 -14.25 -16.43
CA THR A 83 10.65 -14.99 -17.65
C THR A 83 10.63 -16.49 -17.38
N LYS A 84 10.71 -17.31 -18.44
CA LYS A 84 10.71 -18.78 -18.33
C LYS A 84 11.84 -19.35 -17.47
N ASP A 85 12.92 -18.62 -17.30
CA ASP A 85 14.08 -18.97 -16.48
C ASP A 85 14.06 -18.29 -15.09
N SER A 86 12.93 -17.72 -14.69
CA SER A 86 12.77 -17.20 -13.33
C SER A 86 12.91 -18.35 -12.32
N PRO A 87 13.68 -18.14 -11.24
CA PRO A 87 13.91 -19.17 -10.24
C PRO A 87 12.64 -19.45 -9.44
N ASP A 88 12.48 -20.70 -9.04
CA ASP A 88 11.48 -21.11 -8.06
C ASP A 88 11.71 -20.38 -6.74
N TYR A 89 10.65 -19.81 -6.15
CA TYR A 89 10.78 -19.02 -4.93
C TYR A 89 11.27 -19.85 -3.74
N PHE A 90 10.81 -21.09 -3.61
CA PHE A 90 11.17 -21.97 -2.50
C PHE A 90 12.43 -22.80 -2.77
N GLY A 91 12.96 -22.78 -3.99
CA GLY A 91 14.15 -23.55 -4.38
C GLY A 91 13.96 -25.06 -4.29
N GLY A 92 12.75 -25.56 -4.56
CA GLY A 92 12.38 -26.97 -4.47
C GLY A 92 12.17 -27.50 -3.05
N GLN A 93 12.12 -26.61 -2.04
CA GLN A 93 11.77 -26.96 -0.66
C GLN A 93 10.24 -27.02 -0.47
N PRO A 94 9.73 -27.76 0.54
CA PRO A 94 8.30 -27.78 0.85
C PRO A 94 7.78 -26.35 1.09
N GLY A 95 6.71 -26.00 0.37
CA GLY A 95 6.15 -24.63 0.28
C GLY A 95 5.29 -24.43 -0.96
N SER A 96 5.49 -25.27 -1.98
CA SER A 96 4.72 -25.32 -3.23
C SER A 96 4.49 -26.78 -3.63
N ALA A 97 3.58 -27.47 -2.94
CA ALA A 97 3.22 -28.83 -3.33
C ALA A 97 2.33 -28.79 -4.58
N ASP A 98 2.93 -28.49 -5.74
CA ASP A 98 2.25 -28.59 -7.02
C ASP A 98 1.98 -30.08 -7.34
N PRO A 99 0.75 -30.48 -7.65
CA PRO A 99 0.48 -31.78 -8.26
C PRO A 99 1.25 -32.06 -9.58
N ASP A 100 1.67 -31.03 -10.32
CA ASP A 100 2.19 -31.16 -11.70
C ASP A 100 3.70 -30.81 -11.92
N ASN A 101 4.46 -30.50 -10.86
CA ASN A 101 5.90 -30.11 -10.86
C ASN A 101 6.27 -28.76 -11.52
N LEU A 102 5.34 -27.84 -11.66
CA LEU A 102 5.54 -26.43 -11.95
C LEU A 102 6.19 -25.70 -10.77
N LEU A 103 6.95 -24.66 -11.11
CA LEU A 103 7.63 -23.82 -10.13
C LEU A 103 6.69 -22.73 -9.63
N TRP A 104 6.70 -22.46 -8.32
CA TRP A 104 6.02 -21.32 -7.73
C TRP A 104 6.93 -20.11 -7.88
N ILE A 105 6.56 -19.16 -8.73
CA ILE A 105 7.40 -18.00 -9.02
C ILE A 105 6.74 -16.78 -8.40
N ALA A 106 7.46 -16.09 -7.53
CA ALA A 106 7.13 -14.74 -7.11
C ALA A 106 8.22 -13.77 -7.56
N ASN A 107 7.79 -12.56 -7.92
CA ASN A 107 8.69 -11.46 -8.23
C ASN A 107 8.11 -10.19 -7.62
N GLY A 108 8.85 -9.51 -6.76
CA GLY A 108 8.32 -8.34 -6.09
C GLY A 108 9.36 -7.52 -5.35
N ILE A 109 8.94 -6.34 -4.96
CA ILE A 109 9.70 -5.38 -4.15
C ILE A 109 8.84 -4.94 -2.96
N GLN A 110 9.48 -4.52 -1.88
CA GLN A 110 8.78 -4.11 -0.66
C GLN A 110 9.46 -2.92 0.01
N THR A 111 8.70 -2.15 0.79
CA THR A 111 9.22 -0.94 1.45
C THR A 111 9.75 -1.18 2.86
N TRP A 112 9.55 -2.38 3.40
CA TRP A 112 9.95 -2.74 4.77
C TRP A 112 10.20 -4.25 4.84
N GLU A 113 11.14 -4.69 5.67
CA GLU A 113 11.42 -6.11 5.90
C GLU A 113 11.93 -6.31 7.33
N LYS A 114 11.46 -7.38 7.99
CA LYS A 114 11.94 -7.83 9.29
C LYS A 114 11.57 -9.30 9.47
N ASN A 115 12.21 -9.94 10.45
CA ASN A 115 11.86 -11.30 10.83
C ASN A 115 10.37 -11.43 11.12
N HIS A 116 9.74 -12.47 10.57
CA HIS A 116 8.34 -12.80 10.81
C HIS A 116 7.35 -11.71 10.41
N LEU A 117 7.68 -10.89 9.40
CA LEU A 117 6.78 -9.83 8.92
C LEU A 117 5.47 -10.39 8.34
N HIS A 118 5.51 -11.51 7.62
CA HIS A 118 4.31 -12.13 7.06
C HIS A 118 3.82 -13.32 7.90
N PRO A 119 2.60 -13.27 8.45
CA PRO A 119 1.97 -14.39 9.14
C PRO A 119 1.82 -15.60 8.21
N GLY A 120 2.01 -16.82 8.72
CA GLY A 120 1.77 -18.02 7.93
C GLY A 120 2.75 -18.31 6.79
N GLY A 121 3.87 -17.58 6.67
CA GLY A 121 4.92 -17.91 5.70
C GLY A 121 5.43 -19.35 5.88
N ALA A 122 5.48 -20.11 4.78
CA ALA A 122 5.84 -21.54 4.79
C ALA A 122 7.23 -21.83 5.38
N GLN A 123 8.13 -20.84 5.29
CA GLN A 123 9.41 -20.82 5.96
C GLN A 123 9.54 -19.51 6.72
N GLN A 124 10.38 -19.50 7.75
CA GLN A 124 10.66 -18.32 8.54
C GLN A 124 12.16 -18.33 8.85
N ARG A 125 12.85 -17.25 8.52
CA ARG A 125 14.28 -17.10 8.75
C ARG A 125 14.63 -15.69 9.21
N GLU A 126 15.78 -15.59 9.83
CA GLU A 126 16.37 -14.30 10.15
C GLU A 126 16.87 -13.60 8.88
N VAL A 127 16.56 -12.31 8.78
CA VAL A 127 17.01 -11.39 7.73
C VAL A 127 17.51 -10.10 8.37
N GLU A 128 18.32 -9.35 7.64
CA GLU A 128 18.65 -7.98 8.04
C GLU A 128 17.40 -7.11 7.87
N PRO A 129 16.98 -6.35 8.90
CA PRO A 129 15.86 -5.44 8.77
C PRO A 129 16.10 -4.39 7.68
N TYR A 130 15.03 -4.03 6.98
CA TYR A 130 15.00 -2.97 5.98
C TYR A 130 13.85 -2.03 6.29
N GLU A 131 14.11 -0.73 6.36
CA GLU A 131 13.13 0.28 6.77
C GLU A 131 13.11 1.43 5.75
N GLY A 132 12.46 1.20 4.61
CA GLY A 132 12.33 2.21 3.56
C GLY A 132 11.14 3.14 3.79
N TYR A 133 9.94 2.57 3.83
CA TYR A 133 8.71 3.34 4.08
C TYR A 133 7.63 2.49 4.74
N ALA A 134 7.05 3.00 5.81
CA ALA A 134 5.85 2.45 6.44
C ALA A 134 5.09 3.59 7.12
N THR A 135 3.77 3.61 6.98
CA THR A 135 2.93 4.72 7.43
C THR A 135 1.56 4.24 7.88
N GLN A 136 0.84 5.08 8.62
CA GLN A 136 -0.52 4.80 9.09
C GLN A 136 -1.49 5.81 8.49
N TYR A 137 -2.59 5.31 7.91
CA TYR A 137 -3.59 6.06 7.15
C TYR A 137 -3.03 6.75 5.90
N GLY A 138 -3.89 7.23 5.03
CA GLY A 138 -3.47 7.93 3.82
C GLY A 138 -4.41 7.70 2.67
N TYR A 139 -4.30 8.58 1.68
CA TYR A 139 -4.74 8.26 0.33
C TYR A 139 -3.56 7.66 -0.43
N PHE A 140 -3.64 6.37 -0.71
CA PHE A 140 -2.64 5.62 -1.47
C PHE A 140 -3.14 5.48 -2.89
N GLU A 141 -2.28 5.75 -3.88
CA GLU A 141 -2.63 5.63 -5.29
C GLU A 141 -1.46 5.00 -6.07
N ILE A 142 -1.76 3.99 -6.87
CA ILE A 142 -0.85 3.43 -7.87
C ILE A 142 -1.44 3.67 -9.25
N ARG A 143 -0.58 4.00 -10.22
CA ARG A 143 -0.94 3.97 -11.63
C ARG A 143 -0.15 2.88 -12.33
N MET A 144 -0.84 1.96 -12.96
CA MET A 144 -0.21 0.76 -13.53
C MET A 144 -1.00 0.20 -14.70
N LYS A 145 -0.33 -0.64 -15.49
CA LYS A 145 -0.92 -1.46 -16.53
C LYS A 145 -0.66 -2.93 -16.20
N MET A 146 -1.73 -3.71 -16.10
CA MET A 146 -1.68 -5.12 -15.74
C MET A 146 -1.06 -5.98 -16.84
N PRO A 147 -0.45 -7.15 -16.51
CA PRO A 147 0.02 -8.10 -17.51
C PRO A 147 -1.10 -8.67 -18.38
N ASP A 148 -0.89 -8.69 -19.70
CA ASP A 148 -1.80 -9.27 -20.70
C ASP A 148 -1.36 -10.69 -21.10
N THR A 149 -1.42 -11.64 -20.15
CA THR A 149 -0.90 -13.00 -20.39
C THR A 149 -1.90 -14.12 -20.20
N GLY A 150 -3.04 -13.86 -19.57
CA GLY A 150 -3.98 -14.89 -19.13
C GLY A 150 -3.31 -15.93 -18.21
N GLY A 151 -3.94 -17.09 -18.08
CA GLY A 151 -3.41 -18.24 -17.33
C GLY A 151 -3.38 -18.06 -15.80
N GLY A 152 -2.62 -18.93 -15.14
CA GLY A 152 -2.44 -19.02 -13.69
C GLY A 152 -1.40 -18.04 -13.19
N GLY A 153 -1.84 -16.82 -12.91
CA GLY A 153 -1.06 -15.82 -12.22
C GLY A 153 -1.88 -14.60 -11.82
N TYR A 154 -1.28 -13.74 -11.00
CA TYR A 154 -1.86 -12.49 -10.55
C TYR A 154 -0.75 -11.50 -10.18
N ALA A 155 -1.07 -10.21 -10.25
CA ALA A 155 -0.29 -9.17 -9.62
C ALA A 155 -1.01 -8.68 -8.37
N SER A 156 -0.24 -8.28 -7.36
CA SER A 156 -0.77 -7.78 -6.11
C SER A 156 -0.07 -6.49 -5.69
N TRP A 157 -0.88 -5.52 -5.28
CA TRP A 157 -0.45 -4.38 -4.49
C TRP A 157 -1.14 -4.44 -3.15
N TRP A 158 -0.34 -4.61 -2.11
CA TRP A 158 -0.84 -4.95 -0.80
C TRP A 158 0.05 -4.33 0.28
N LEU A 159 -0.52 -4.23 1.47
CA LEU A 159 0.13 -3.69 2.64
C LEU A 159 0.06 -4.70 3.77
N ILE A 160 1.09 -4.71 4.62
CA ILE A 160 1.12 -5.50 5.85
C ILE A 160 1.63 -4.67 7.01
N GLY A 161 1.12 -4.94 8.21
CA GLY A 161 1.51 -4.26 9.44
C GLY A 161 3.04 -4.31 9.67
N ALA A 162 3.61 -3.18 10.09
CA ALA A 162 5.05 -3.08 10.38
C ALA A 162 5.46 -3.84 11.65
N GLN A 163 4.48 -4.33 12.42
CA GLN A 163 4.65 -5.09 13.66
C GLN A 163 5.53 -4.33 14.67
N ASP A 164 5.16 -3.09 14.98
CA ASP A 164 5.94 -2.19 15.87
C ASP A 164 5.76 -2.54 17.37
N ASP A 165 4.81 -3.40 17.70
CA ASP A 165 4.51 -3.87 19.05
C ASP A 165 5.48 -4.94 19.56
N THR A 166 6.23 -5.59 18.67
CA THR A 166 7.21 -6.63 19.01
C THR A 166 8.37 -6.72 18.03
N ASP A 167 9.56 -7.05 18.53
CA ASP A 167 10.75 -7.31 17.71
C ASP A 167 10.86 -8.78 17.25
N GLY A 168 9.84 -9.61 17.54
CA GLY A 168 9.85 -11.04 17.25
C GLY A 168 8.48 -11.60 16.85
N THR A 169 8.24 -12.87 17.15
CA THR A 169 6.97 -13.55 16.84
C THR A 169 5.82 -13.06 17.71
N GLY A 170 4.58 -13.15 17.20
CA GLY A 170 3.35 -12.93 17.97
C GLY A 170 2.90 -11.47 18.04
N SER A 171 3.20 -10.69 17.00
CA SER A 171 2.62 -9.37 16.81
C SER A 171 1.12 -9.49 16.62
N VAL A 172 0.36 -8.54 17.18
CA VAL A 172 -1.06 -8.33 16.84
C VAL A 172 -1.24 -7.16 15.86
N GLN A 173 -0.14 -6.53 15.45
CA GLN A 173 -0.10 -5.46 14.46
C GLN A 173 0.31 -6.01 13.09
N ASN A 174 -0.32 -7.11 12.69
CA ASN A 174 0.04 -7.92 11.52
C ASN A 174 -1.09 -8.08 10.51
N GLY A 175 -2.14 -7.26 10.61
CA GLY A 175 -3.19 -7.19 9.59
C GLY A 175 -2.62 -6.86 8.21
N GLU A 176 -3.36 -7.26 7.18
CA GLU A 176 -2.99 -7.14 5.78
C GLU A 176 -4.13 -6.51 4.99
N ILE A 177 -3.77 -5.59 4.10
CA ILE A 177 -4.70 -4.96 3.15
C ILE A 177 -4.24 -5.32 1.75
N ASP A 178 -4.97 -6.21 1.10
CA ASP A 178 -4.86 -6.43 -0.33
C ASP A 178 -5.64 -5.32 -1.04
N VAL A 179 -4.94 -4.27 -1.48
CA VAL A 179 -5.59 -3.19 -2.24
C VAL A 179 -6.01 -3.73 -3.60
N LEU A 180 -5.17 -4.57 -4.20
CA LEU A 180 -5.45 -5.25 -5.45
C LEU A 180 -4.84 -6.64 -5.43
N GLU A 181 -5.62 -7.64 -5.82
CA GLU A 181 -5.18 -8.96 -6.25
C GLU A 181 -5.87 -9.31 -7.58
N THR A 182 -5.33 -8.84 -8.70
CA THR A 182 -5.97 -9.06 -10.01
C THR A 182 -5.33 -10.23 -10.73
N PHE A 183 -6.12 -11.28 -10.92
CA PHE A 183 -5.73 -12.45 -11.72
C PHE A 183 -5.66 -12.12 -13.21
N PHE A 184 -4.65 -12.68 -13.90
CA PHE A 184 -4.46 -12.44 -15.34
C PHE A 184 -5.61 -13.01 -16.20
N LYS A 185 -6.30 -14.04 -15.71
CA LYS A 185 -7.50 -14.60 -16.34
C LYS A 185 -8.76 -13.76 -16.15
N SER A 186 -8.72 -12.75 -15.27
CA SER A 186 -9.86 -11.93 -14.86
C SER A 186 -9.49 -10.43 -14.75
N PRO A 187 -8.95 -9.80 -15.81
CA PRO A 187 -8.39 -8.45 -15.72
C PRO A 187 -9.42 -7.35 -15.40
N GLY A 188 -10.70 -7.58 -15.69
CA GLY A 188 -11.80 -6.66 -15.37
C GLY A 188 -12.37 -6.81 -13.95
N VAL A 189 -11.69 -7.52 -13.05
CA VAL A 189 -12.15 -7.80 -11.70
C VAL A 189 -11.21 -7.18 -10.68
N PHE A 190 -11.79 -6.41 -9.76
CA PHE A 190 -11.11 -5.82 -8.62
C PHE A 190 -11.52 -6.52 -7.33
N GLU A 191 -10.54 -7.09 -6.61
CA GLU A 191 -10.78 -7.97 -5.45
C GLU A 191 -9.97 -7.49 -4.24
N PRO A 192 -10.39 -6.41 -3.56
CA PRO A 192 -9.71 -5.95 -2.36
C PRO A 192 -10.09 -6.84 -1.16
N LYS A 193 -9.14 -7.04 -0.25
CA LYS A 193 -9.35 -7.82 0.97
C LYS A 193 -8.65 -7.23 2.17
N ILE A 194 -9.15 -7.60 3.34
CA ILE A 194 -8.52 -7.37 4.63
C ILE A 194 -8.38 -8.72 5.30
N HIS A 195 -7.14 -9.08 5.63
CA HIS A 195 -6.84 -10.23 6.47
C HIS A 195 -6.52 -9.72 7.87
N ALA A 196 -7.29 -10.19 8.86
CA ALA A 196 -7.13 -9.78 10.25
C ALA A 196 -5.90 -10.42 10.89
N TRP A 197 -5.56 -11.64 10.45
CA TRP A 197 -4.47 -12.44 11.02
C TRP A 197 -4.61 -12.59 12.55
N ASP A 198 -3.67 -12.05 13.34
CA ASP A 198 -3.69 -12.11 14.80
C ASP A 198 -4.20 -10.80 15.43
N ASP A 199 -4.61 -9.81 14.63
CA ASP A 199 -5.18 -8.56 15.12
C ASP A 199 -6.60 -8.80 15.68
N PRO A 200 -6.83 -8.62 17.00
CA PRO A 200 -8.14 -8.85 17.61
C PRO A 200 -9.14 -7.73 17.30
N ASP A 201 -8.69 -6.59 16.77
CA ASP A 201 -9.50 -5.41 16.49
C ASP A 201 -9.86 -5.30 14.99
N LEU A 202 -9.54 -6.32 14.19
CA LEU A 202 -9.93 -6.45 12.77
C LEU A 202 -10.73 -7.72 12.53
N ASP A 203 -11.66 -7.65 11.58
CA ASP A 203 -12.33 -8.81 11.01
C ASP A 203 -11.88 -9.08 9.57
N GLU A 204 -11.94 -10.35 9.16
CA GLU A 204 -11.75 -10.75 7.76
C GLU A 204 -12.80 -10.08 6.86
N TRP A 205 -12.34 -9.43 5.80
CA TRP A 205 -13.22 -8.78 4.83
C TRP A 205 -12.74 -9.02 3.40
N ALA A 206 -13.67 -9.19 2.48
CA ALA A 206 -13.37 -9.30 1.06
C ALA A 206 -14.50 -8.71 0.22
N SER A 207 -14.14 -8.11 -0.91
CA SER A 207 -15.08 -7.73 -1.96
C SER A 207 -14.60 -8.25 -3.31
N ARG A 208 -15.54 -8.44 -4.23
CA ARG A 208 -15.27 -8.80 -5.63
C ARG A 208 -16.14 -7.95 -6.53
N VAL A 209 -15.52 -7.05 -7.28
CA VAL A 209 -16.20 -6.04 -8.09
C VAL A 209 -15.83 -6.25 -9.55
N GLU A 210 -16.85 -6.41 -10.39
CA GLU A 210 -16.69 -6.34 -11.85
C GLU A 210 -16.60 -4.86 -12.23
N LEU A 211 -15.51 -4.48 -12.90
CA LEU A 211 -15.27 -3.11 -13.30
C LEU A 211 -16.05 -2.74 -14.57
N ASP A 212 -16.34 -1.45 -14.73
CA ASP A 212 -17.05 -0.93 -15.92
C ASP A 212 -16.17 -1.06 -17.18
N GLY A 213 -16.77 -1.42 -18.32
CA GLY A 213 -16.07 -1.40 -19.62
C GLY A 213 -15.72 -2.79 -20.14
N ASP A 214 -14.80 -2.85 -21.11
CA ASP A 214 -14.28 -4.12 -21.62
C ASP A 214 -13.12 -4.58 -20.73
N PRO A 215 -13.10 -5.82 -20.22
CA PRO A 215 -11.98 -6.33 -19.42
C PRO A 215 -10.61 -6.18 -20.08
N SER A 216 -10.55 -6.15 -21.41
CA SER A 216 -9.31 -5.93 -22.14
C SER A 216 -8.75 -4.51 -22.00
N ASP A 217 -9.55 -3.50 -21.63
CA ASP A 217 -9.08 -2.14 -21.40
C ASP A 217 -8.08 -2.12 -20.22
N TYR A 218 -8.35 -2.90 -19.17
CA TYR A 218 -7.56 -2.98 -17.93
C TYR A 218 -6.17 -3.63 -18.07
N VAL A 219 -5.88 -4.29 -19.19
CA VAL A 219 -4.55 -4.84 -19.52
C VAL A 219 -3.86 -4.08 -20.65
N ASN A 220 -4.61 -3.34 -21.46
CA ASN A 220 -4.08 -2.57 -22.58
C ASN A 220 -3.70 -1.13 -22.20
N GLU A 221 -4.35 -0.57 -21.18
CA GLU A 221 -4.20 0.81 -20.75
C GLU A 221 -3.69 0.92 -19.31
N PHE A 222 -3.15 2.09 -18.97
CA PHE A 222 -2.80 2.40 -17.60
C PHE A 222 -4.03 2.94 -16.86
N HIS A 223 -4.33 2.34 -15.72
CA HIS A 223 -5.42 2.73 -14.82
C HIS A 223 -4.87 3.17 -13.46
N THR A 224 -5.64 3.99 -12.74
CA THR A 224 -5.32 4.31 -11.35
C THR A 224 -6.13 3.43 -10.41
N TYR A 225 -5.45 2.88 -9.41
CA TYR A 225 -6.05 2.13 -8.32
C TYR A 225 -5.68 2.83 -7.02
N ALA A 226 -6.62 2.97 -6.11
CA ALA A 226 -6.39 3.74 -4.90
C ALA A 226 -7.15 3.22 -3.69
N MET A 227 -6.67 3.56 -2.51
CA MET A 227 -7.41 3.43 -1.26
C MET A 227 -7.31 4.73 -0.47
N ASP A 228 -8.43 5.18 0.11
CA ASP A 228 -8.46 6.18 1.18
C ASP A 228 -8.61 5.44 2.50
N TRP A 229 -7.49 5.19 3.17
CA TRP A 229 -7.43 4.50 4.46
C TRP A 229 -7.49 5.53 5.58
N ARG A 230 -8.55 5.45 6.38
CA ARG A 230 -8.87 6.34 7.49
C ARG A 230 -9.12 5.54 8.77
N PRO A 231 -9.11 6.15 9.97
CA PRO A 231 -9.40 5.45 11.22
C PRO A 231 -10.73 4.69 11.23
N GLU A 232 -11.74 5.21 10.54
CA GLU A 232 -13.10 4.68 10.49
C GLU A 232 -13.36 3.63 9.41
N GLY A 233 -12.40 3.37 8.51
CA GLY A 233 -12.58 2.44 7.41
C GLY A 233 -11.70 2.74 6.21
N ILE A 234 -11.89 1.96 5.16
CA ILE A 234 -11.15 2.08 3.90
C ILE A 234 -12.15 2.17 2.73
N THR A 235 -11.96 3.16 1.87
CA THR A 235 -12.68 3.28 0.60
C THR A 235 -11.73 3.04 -0.56
N PHE A 236 -12.09 2.16 -1.49
CA PHE A 236 -11.28 1.77 -2.63
C PHE A 236 -11.79 2.43 -3.92
N TYR A 237 -10.86 2.80 -4.80
CA TYR A 237 -11.14 3.49 -6.04
C TYR A 237 -10.43 2.85 -7.23
N VAL A 238 -11.10 2.87 -8.38
CA VAL A 238 -10.50 2.63 -9.70
C VAL A 238 -10.84 3.80 -10.61
N ASP A 239 -9.83 4.40 -11.24
CA ASP A 239 -9.96 5.61 -12.07
C ASP A 239 -10.73 6.75 -11.38
N GLY A 240 -10.50 6.90 -10.07
CA GLY A 240 -11.16 7.89 -9.22
C GLY A 240 -12.63 7.61 -8.88
N LYS A 241 -13.20 6.49 -9.34
CA LYS A 241 -14.55 6.04 -8.95
C LYS A 241 -14.46 5.13 -7.74
N GLU A 242 -15.29 5.36 -6.74
CA GLU A 242 -15.46 4.44 -5.61
C GLU A 242 -16.04 3.10 -6.09
N VAL A 243 -15.40 1.99 -5.71
CA VAL A 243 -15.81 0.63 -6.13
C VAL A 243 -16.13 -0.28 -4.95
N ALA A 244 -15.52 -0.05 -3.78
CA ALA A 244 -15.76 -0.83 -2.57
C ALA A 244 -15.45 -0.01 -1.31
N GLN A 245 -16.06 -0.39 -0.19
CA GLN A 245 -15.81 0.23 1.11
C GLN A 245 -15.92 -0.82 2.22
N THR A 246 -15.10 -0.66 3.25
CA THR A 246 -15.17 -1.42 4.50
C THR A 246 -15.02 -0.50 5.70
N MET A 247 -15.53 -0.94 6.86
CA MET A 247 -15.29 -0.30 8.15
C MET A 247 -14.03 -0.86 8.85
N GLU A 248 -13.49 -1.98 8.35
CA GLU A 248 -12.23 -2.54 8.84
C GLU A 248 -11.08 -1.59 8.51
N SER A 249 -10.25 -1.29 9.50
CA SER A 249 -9.14 -0.36 9.34
C SER A 249 -8.04 -0.70 10.32
N PRO A 250 -6.86 -1.14 9.85
CA PRO A 250 -5.71 -1.33 10.72
C PRO A 250 -5.34 -0.01 11.42
N GLN A 251 -4.92 -0.10 12.68
CA GLN A 251 -4.69 1.08 13.54
C GLN A 251 -3.21 1.30 13.88
N TYR A 252 -2.32 0.87 12.98
CA TYR A 252 -0.87 0.92 13.11
C TYR A 252 -0.22 1.17 11.75
N ARG A 253 1.11 1.38 11.74
CA ARG A 253 1.84 1.57 10.49
C ARG A 253 1.83 0.28 9.67
N MET A 254 1.68 0.42 8.37
CA MET A 254 1.79 -0.65 7.40
C MET A 254 2.83 -0.29 6.35
N CYS A 255 3.48 -1.31 5.80
CA CYS A 255 4.43 -1.22 4.70
C CYS A 255 3.82 -1.76 3.41
N MET A 256 4.36 -1.37 2.26
CA MET A 256 3.82 -1.75 0.95
C MET A 256 4.66 -2.84 0.30
N ILE A 257 3.98 -3.73 -0.42
CA ILE A 257 4.56 -4.78 -1.25
C ILE A 257 3.92 -4.68 -2.64
N LEU A 258 4.77 -4.74 -3.67
CA LEU A 258 4.37 -4.86 -5.07
C LEU A 258 4.92 -6.19 -5.57
N SER A 259 4.05 -7.15 -5.87
CA SER A 259 4.45 -8.49 -6.26
C SER A 259 3.62 -9.08 -7.39
N MET A 260 4.20 -10.03 -8.09
CA MET A 260 3.58 -10.80 -9.15
C MET A 260 3.88 -12.28 -8.95
N TYR A 261 2.89 -13.12 -9.19
CA TYR A 261 2.96 -14.56 -8.94
C TYR A 261 2.51 -15.36 -10.14
N ILE A 262 3.17 -16.51 -10.35
CA ILE A 262 2.81 -17.52 -11.33
C ILE A 262 2.77 -18.86 -10.62
N ASN A 263 1.78 -19.69 -10.97
CA ASN A 263 1.64 -21.04 -10.43
C ASN A 263 1.62 -21.04 -8.90
N SER A 264 0.66 -20.31 -8.31
CA SER A 264 0.41 -20.36 -6.87
C SER A 264 -0.85 -21.16 -6.55
N ASP A 265 -0.95 -21.64 -5.31
CA ASP A 265 -2.17 -22.26 -4.80
C ASP A 265 -3.41 -21.35 -4.97
N PHE A 266 -3.19 -20.03 -4.98
CA PHE A 266 -4.24 -19.03 -5.14
C PHE A 266 -4.60 -18.80 -6.62
N SER A 267 -3.62 -18.69 -7.52
CA SER A 267 -3.86 -18.48 -8.96
C SER A 267 -4.34 -19.72 -9.71
N GLY A 268 -4.03 -20.88 -9.16
CA GLY A 268 -4.02 -22.14 -9.88
C GLY A 268 -2.70 -22.36 -10.63
N TRP A 269 -2.54 -23.60 -11.09
CA TRP A 269 -1.33 -24.16 -11.69
C TRP A 269 -1.40 -24.20 -13.23
N ASP A 270 -2.16 -23.27 -13.83
CA ASP A 270 -2.27 -23.16 -15.28
C ASP A 270 -1.10 -22.31 -15.79
N GLU A 271 -0.22 -22.86 -16.64
CA GLU A 271 0.84 -22.03 -17.22
C GLU A 271 0.22 -20.84 -18.00
N PRO A 272 0.86 -19.65 -17.95
CA PRO A 272 0.54 -18.55 -18.85
C PRO A 272 0.55 -19.04 -20.31
N GLU A 273 -0.26 -18.46 -21.19
CA GLU A 273 -0.43 -18.92 -22.58
C GLU A 273 0.79 -18.62 -23.50
N ASN A 274 2.01 -18.94 -23.05
CA ASN A 274 3.30 -18.73 -23.71
C ASN A 274 3.71 -17.26 -23.98
N ASN A 275 3.18 -16.29 -23.22
CA ASN A 275 3.46 -14.85 -23.40
C ASN A 275 4.61 -14.31 -22.52
N TYR A 276 5.72 -15.04 -22.40
CA TYR A 276 6.90 -14.55 -21.66
C TYR A 276 7.72 -13.53 -22.50
N PRO A 277 8.30 -12.47 -21.89
CA PRO A 277 8.20 -12.10 -20.47
C PRO A 277 6.79 -11.63 -20.09
N ILE A 278 6.36 -11.98 -18.88
CA ILE A 278 5.17 -11.42 -18.24
C ILE A 278 5.61 -10.11 -17.62
N GLU A 279 5.01 -9.00 -18.01
CA GLU A 279 5.45 -7.65 -17.65
C GLU A 279 4.33 -6.90 -16.93
N TRP A 280 4.63 -6.37 -15.75
CA TRP A 280 3.75 -5.50 -14.98
C TRP A 280 4.36 -4.10 -14.92
N LEU A 281 3.70 -3.12 -15.53
CA LEU A 281 4.23 -1.76 -15.67
C LEU A 281 3.57 -0.84 -14.65
N ILE A 282 4.38 -0.16 -13.85
CA ILE A 282 3.94 0.75 -12.79
C ILE A 282 4.56 2.12 -13.06
N ASP A 283 3.69 3.10 -13.29
CA ASP A 283 4.03 4.49 -13.60
C ASP A 283 4.42 5.25 -12.33
N TYR A 284 3.59 5.16 -11.29
CA TYR A 284 3.91 5.74 -9.98
C TYR A 284 3.22 5.01 -8.83
N VAL A 285 3.77 5.20 -7.63
CA VAL A 285 3.08 4.99 -6.35
C VAL A 285 3.16 6.29 -5.56
N ARG A 286 2.02 6.78 -5.08
CA ARG A 286 1.92 8.01 -4.30
C ARG A 286 1.10 7.79 -3.05
N VAL A 287 1.50 8.42 -1.96
CA VAL A 287 0.80 8.41 -0.68
C VAL A 287 0.64 9.84 -0.20
N TYR A 288 -0.58 10.18 0.15
CA TYR A 288 -0.94 11.50 0.64
C TYR A 288 -1.60 11.43 2.02
N LYS A 289 -1.44 12.48 2.82
CA LYS A 289 -2.07 12.64 4.15
C LYS A 289 -3.12 13.73 4.13
N ASP A 290 -4.21 13.55 4.87
CA ASP A 290 -5.22 14.60 5.04
C ASP A 290 -4.57 15.84 5.68
N LYS A 291 -4.75 17.01 5.05
CA LYS A 291 -4.21 18.30 5.54
C LYS A 291 -4.68 18.64 6.95
N ASN A 292 -5.85 18.14 7.35
CA ASN A 292 -6.46 18.41 8.64
C ASN A 292 -6.14 17.32 9.68
N GLY A 293 -5.39 16.28 9.30
CA GLY A 293 -5.17 15.08 10.11
C GLY A 293 -6.38 14.15 10.11
N TYR A 294 -6.28 13.08 10.90
CA TYR A 294 -7.34 12.07 11.03
C TYR A 294 -8.05 12.21 12.38
N ASP A 295 -9.38 12.27 12.37
CA ASP A 295 -10.18 12.34 13.60
C ASP A 295 -10.48 10.92 14.12
N GLU A 296 -9.73 10.51 15.14
CA GLU A 296 -9.90 9.21 15.78
C GLU A 296 -11.09 9.17 16.77
N SER A 297 -11.76 10.29 17.04
CA SER A 297 -12.86 10.35 18.01
C SER A 297 -14.13 9.60 17.57
N ASN A 298 -14.26 9.34 16.26
CA ASN A 298 -15.35 8.54 15.71
C ASN A 298 -15.26 7.04 16.03
N ARG A 299 -14.11 6.55 16.56
CA ARG A 299 -13.93 5.17 17.03
C ARG A 299 -14.73 4.83 18.27
N LEU A 300 -15.06 5.82 19.08
CA LEU A 300 -15.78 5.62 20.33
C LEU A 300 -17.23 5.24 19.99
N THR A 301 -17.75 4.18 20.59
CA THR A 301 -19.19 3.91 20.63
C THR A 301 -19.96 5.16 21.08
N GLU A 302 -21.26 5.29 20.77
CA GLU A 302 -22.05 6.43 21.29
C GLU A 302 -21.92 6.59 22.81
N PHE A 303 -21.75 5.48 23.52
CA PHE A 303 -21.52 5.47 24.96
C PHE A 303 -20.12 5.99 25.32
N GLU A 304 -19.07 5.55 24.65
CA GLU A 304 -17.72 6.04 24.90
C GLU A 304 -17.55 7.52 24.51
N ARG A 305 -18.22 7.98 23.44
CA ARG A 305 -18.33 9.41 23.09
C ARG A 305 -19.00 10.18 24.21
N PHE A 306 -20.13 9.66 24.72
CA PHE A 306 -20.82 10.26 25.85
C PHE A 306 -19.95 10.34 27.11
N ILE A 307 -19.19 9.29 27.43
CA ILE A 307 -18.27 9.30 28.57
C ILE A 307 -17.14 10.30 28.36
N LYS A 308 -16.54 10.35 27.17
CA LYS A 308 -15.50 11.34 26.83
C LYS A 308 -16.03 12.77 26.94
N ASP A 309 -17.21 13.05 26.40
CA ASP A 309 -17.84 14.37 26.46
C ASP A 309 -18.13 14.81 27.90
N ILE A 310 -18.55 13.88 28.77
CA ILE A 310 -18.69 14.15 30.22
C ILE A 310 -17.33 14.50 30.82
N CYS A 311 -16.29 13.73 30.54
CA CYS A 311 -14.95 13.96 31.08
C CYS A 311 -14.36 15.31 30.64
N ASP A 312 -14.53 15.66 29.36
CA ASP A 312 -14.06 16.92 28.80
C ASP A 312 -14.86 18.10 29.39
N SER A 313 -16.18 17.95 29.52
CA SER A 313 -17.07 18.95 30.14
C SER A 313 -16.74 19.16 31.62
N LEU A 314 -16.48 18.09 32.38
CA LEU A 314 -16.05 18.18 33.78
C LEU A 314 -14.71 18.87 33.88
N THR A 315 -13.73 18.49 33.06
CA THR A 315 -12.40 19.12 33.03
C THR A 315 -12.50 20.61 32.73
N ALA A 316 -13.28 21.00 31.72
CA ALA A 316 -13.51 22.39 31.35
C ALA A 316 -14.27 23.18 32.43
N PHE A 317 -15.27 22.57 33.08
CA PHE A 317 -15.95 23.16 34.24
C PHE A 317 -14.97 23.41 35.38
N TRP A 318 -14.11 22.44 35.69
CA TRP A 318 -13.15 22.57 36.77
C TRP A 318 -12.03 23.59 36.49
N HIS A 319 -11.57 23.69 35.24
CA HIS A 319 -10.65 24.77 34.86
C HIS A 319 -11.30 26.16 35.04
N ARG A 320 -12.59 26.30 34.73
CA ARG A 320 -13.33 27.55 35.01
C ARG A 320 -13.48 27.81 36.50
N VAL A 321 -13.78 26.80 37.30
CA VAL A 321 -13.83 26.91 38.77
C VAL A 321 -12.46 27.37 39.31
N LEU A 322 -11.37 26.72 38.91
CA LEU A 322 -10.01 27.12 39.31
C LEU A 322 -9.66 28.55 38.88
N SER A 323 -10.12 28.99 37.70
CA SER A 323 -9.92 30.37 37.24
C SER A 323 -10.68 31.41 38.06
N PHE A 324 -11.78 31.02 38.70
CA PHE A 324 -12.56 31.86 39.63
C PHE A 324 -11.94 31.92 41.04
N PHE A 325 -11.09 30.95 41.34
CA PHE A 325 -10.46 30.74 42.64
C PHE A 325 -8.96 31.07 42.62
N GLN A 326 -8.57 32.13 41.90
CA GLN A 326 -7.18 32.61 41.86
C GLN A 326 -6.61 33.00 43.24
N ASP A 327 -7.48 33.19 44.24
CA ASP A 327 -7.12 33.57 45.62
C ASP A 327 -7.15 32.42 46.64
N LEU A 328 -7.28 31.16 46.20
CA LEU A 328 -7.20 30.03 47.13
C LEU A 328 -5.82 29.95 47.78
N CYS A 329 -5.81 29.66 49.08
CA CYS A 329 -4.56 29.42 49.78
C CYS A 329 -3.83 28.19 49.18
N PRO A 330 -2.50 28.11 49.27
CA PRO A 330 -1.71 27.05 48.61
C PRO A 330 -2.17 25.61 48.91
N GLN A 331 -2.70 25.38 50.12
CA GLN A 331 -3.17 24.06 50.56
C GLN A 331 -4.47 23.64 49.85
N CYS A 332 -5.39 24.57 49.63
CA CYS A 332 -6.61 24.30 48.86
C CYS A 332 -6.28 24.03 47.39
N ARG A 333 -5.40 24.84 46.78
CA ARG A 333 -4.94 24.63 45.40
C ARG A 333 -4.33 23.24 45.22
N GLN A 334 -3.45 22.84 46.13
CA GLN A 334 -2.78 21.54 46.07
C GLN A 334 -3.74 20.36 46.30
N PHE A 335 -4.78 20.53 47.11
CA PHE A 335 -5.87 19.55 47.25
C PHE A 335 -6.63 19.36 45.92
N PHE A 336 -6.97 20.45 45.25
CA PHE A 336 -7.70 20.39 43.97
C PHE A 336 -6.86 19.85 42.83
N GLU A 337 -5.59 20.23 42.71
CA GLU A 337 -4.67 19.66 41.71
C GLU A 337 -4.51 18.15 41.87
N ARG A 338 -4.46 17.65 43.12
CA ARG A 338 -4.45 16.20 43.43
C ARG A 338 -5.76 15.48 43.10
N LEU A 339 -6.89 16.19 43.11
CA LEU A 339 -8.18 15.62 42.72
C LEU A 339 -8.25 15.50 41.19
N LEU A 340 -7.83 16.55 40.47
CA LEU A 340 -7.76 16.56 39.01
C LEU A 340 -6.80 15.53 38.43
N SER A 341 -5.65 15.32 39.08
CA SER A 341 -4.67 14.30 38.65
C SER A 341 -5.21 12.87 38.73
N LYS A 342 -6.35 12.65 39.40
CA LYS A 342 -7.02 11.34 39.50
C LYS A 342 -8.07 11.11 38.41
N ILE A 343 -8.51 12.15 37.69
CA ILE A 343 -9.50 12.02 36.60
C ILE A 343 -9.02 11.06 35.50
N PRO A 344 -7.76 11.11 35.03
CA PRO A 344 -7.26 10.14 34.05
C PRO A 344 -7.21 8.69 34.58
N ALA A 345 -7.05 8.51 35.90
CA ALA A 345 -7.11 7.19 36.52
C ALA A 345 -8.54 6.66 36.63
N LEU A 346 -9.51 7.52 36.96
CA LEU A 346 -10.94 7.18 36.94
C LEU A 346 -11.43 6.80 35.54
N TYR A 347 -10.96 7.51 34.50
CA TYR A 347 -11.21 7.15 33.10
C TYR A 347 -10.70 5.74 32.77
N ARG A 348 -9.46 5.43 33.15
CA ARG A 348 -8.88 4.09 32.94
C ARG A 348 -9.62 2.98 33.71
N THR A 349 -10.03 3.22 34.95
CA THR A 349 -10.79 2.25 35.74
C THR A 349 -12.22 2.05 35.22
N ALA A 350 -12.84 3.07 34.63
CA ALA A 350 -14.14 2.95 34.00
C ALA A 350 -14.08 2.08 32.73
N ASN A 351 -13.08 2.31 31.87
CA ASN A 351 -12.87 1.47 30.68
C ASN A 351 -12.51 0.01 31.02
N SER A 352 -11.66 -0.23 32.03
CA SER A 352 -11.21 -1.59 32.36
C SER A 352 -12.29 -2.51 32.95
N ASN A 353 -13.38 -1.94 33.48
CA ASN A 353 -14.48 -2.72 34.07
C ASN A 353 -15.62 -3.02 33.08
N LEU A 354 -15.55 -2.49 31.86
CA LEU A 354 -16.56 -2.69 30.81
C LEU A 354 -16.13 -3.72 29.75
N LEU A 355 -14.86 -4.14 29.77
CA LEU A 355 -14.29 -5.20 28.94
C LEU A 355 -14.29 -6.58 29.63
N ASN A 356 -15.02 -6.74 30.75
CA ASN A 356 -15.20 -8.02 31.48
C ASN A 356 -16.66 -8.47 31.52
#